data_AF-A0AA50NXX1-F1
#
_entry.id   AF-A0AA50NXX1-F1
#
_cell.length_a   1.000
_cell.length_b   1.000
_cell.length_c   1.000
_cell.angle_alpha   90.00
_cell.angle_beta   90.00
_cell.angle_gamma   90.00
#
_symmetry.space_group_name_H-M   'P 1'
#
loop_
_entity.id
_entity.type
_entity.pdbx_description
1 polymer ?
#
loop_
_entity_poly.entity_id
_entity_poly.type
_entity_poly.pdbx_seq_one_letter_code
_entity_poly.pdbx_strand_id
1 'polypeptide(L)'
;MKNLLLALAVVAFVSWDSADQLGLGRHQIDQGWRQAKDSYGYHCFECNRNNSWHCSNTKRCKTWQNKCYNVYNSDGKWIVKGCDFTCPTAEPDERVKC
;
A
#
# COMPACT_ATOMS: atom_id res chain seq x y z
N MET A 1 -48.68 -28.85 1.94
CA MET A 1 -47.20 -28.74 1.97
C MET A 1 -46.77 -27.46 1.26
N LYS A 2 -46.78 -26.30 1.93
CA LYS A 2 -46.31 -25.03 1.32
C LYS A 2 -45.89 -23.94 2.32
N ASN A 3 -46.03 -24.19 3.62
CA ASN A 3 -45.78 -23.17 4.65
C ASN A 3 -44.62 -23.54 5.60
N LEU A 4 -43.96 -24.68 5.41
CA LEU A 4 -42.84 -25.08 6.28
C LEU A 4 -41.50 -24.42 5.91
N LEU A 5 -41.42 -23.79 4.74
CA LEU A 5 -40.16 -23.24 4.21
C LEU A 5 -39.87 -21.79 4.64
N LEU A 6 -40.86 -21.05 5.14
CA LEU A 6 -40.64 -19.65 5.56
C LEU A 6 -40.13 -19.51 7.00
N ALA A 7 -40.37 -20.50 7.87
CA ALA A 7 -40.02 -20.39 9.29
C ALA A 7 -38.53 -20.59 9.60
N LEU A 8 -37.76 -21.18 8.67
CA LEU A 8 -36.33 -21.47 8.86
C LEU A 8 -35.40 -20.32 8.44
N ALA A 9 -35.91 -19.28 7.78
CA ALA A 9 -35.07 -18.20 7.24
C ALA A 9 -34.71 -17.10 8.26
N VAL A 10 -35.42 -17.02 9.38
CA VAL A 10 -35.29 -15.87 10.32
C VAL A 10 -34.25 -16.11 11.42
N VAL A 11 -33.84 -17.36 11.66
CA VAL A 11 -32.98 -17.71 12.81
C VAL A 11 -31.47 -17.60 12.50
N ALA A 12 -31.08 -17.46 11.23
CA ALA A 12 -29.66 -17.51 10.86
C ALA A 12 -28.91 -16.16 10.90
N PHE A 13 -29.58 -15.02 11.05
CA PHE A 13 -28.93 -13.71 10.90
C PHE A 13 -28.48 -13.05 12.22
N VAL A 14 -28.56 -13.75 13.36
CA VAL A 14 -28.30 -13.15 14.69
C VAL A 14 -27.11 -13.77 15.43
N SER A 15 -26.22 -14.48 14.73
CA SER A 15 -25.01 -15.04 15.36
C SER A 15 -23.80 -14.91 14.45
N TRP A 16 -23.22 -13.70 14.40
CA TRP A 16 -21.79 -13.58 14.15
C TRP A 16 -21.25 -12.30 14.77
N ASP A 17 -21.33 -12.22 16.09
CA ASP A 17 -20.40 -11.42 16.86
C ASP A 17 -19.26 -12.33 17.30
N SER A 18 -18.05 -11.83 17.08
CA SER A 18 -16.82 -12.16 17.79
C SER A 18 -15.96 -13.36 17.42
N ALA A 19 -14.66 -13.06 17.54
CA ALA A 19 -13.51 -13.91 17.73
C ALA A 19 -12.71 -14.32 16.48
N ASP A 20 -11.54 -13.68 16.44
CA ASP A 20 -10.39 -13.83 15.59
C ASP A 20 -9.89 -15.27 15.41
N GLN A 21 -9.02 -15.38 14.39
CA GLN A 21 -7.78 -16.14 14.37
C GLN A 21 -7.71 -17.32 13.39
N LEU A 22 -6.53 -17.43 12.77
CA LEU A 22 -6.04 -18.45 11.85
C LEU A 22 -6.57 -18.29 10.41
N GLY A 23 -5.82 -17.68 9.50
CA GLY A 23 -4.44 -18.04 9.16
C GLY A 23 -4.49 -18.92 7.92
N LEU A 24 -3.82 -18.48 6.85
CA LEU A 24 -3.72 -19.10 5.52
C LEU A 24 -4.90 -18.80 4.58
N GLY A 25 -4.62 -18.01 3.52
CA GLY A 25 -5.39 -18.18 2.28
C GLY A 25 -5.85 -16.94 1.53
N ARG A 26 -5.22 -15.76 1.68
CA ARG A 26 -5.27 -14.74 0.60
C ARG A 26 -3.88 -14.24 0.26
N HIS A 27 -3.16 -15.16 -0.38
CA HIS A 27 -2.01 -14.92 -1.24
C HIS A 27 -2.51 -14.15 -2.48
N GLN A 28 -2.81 -12.86 -2.34
CA GLN A 28 -3.13 -11.98 -3.45
C GLN A 28 -2.32 -10.69 -3.36
N ILE A 29 -1.02 -10.87 -3.60
CA ILE A 29 -0.18 -9.99 -4.42
C ILE A 29 -0.46 -8.48 -4.24
N ASP A 30 -0.18 -7.98 -3.03
CA ASP A 30 0.28 -6.60 -2.81
C ASP A 30 1.84 -6.59 -2.79
N GLN A 31 2.44 -7.38 -3.68
CA GLN A 31 3.88 -7.68 -3.71
C GLN A 31 4.77 -6.53 -4.24
N GLY A 32 4.23 -5.35 -4.56
CA GLY A 32 4.98 -4.27 -5.20
C GLY A 32 5.78 -3.36 -4.27
N TRP A 33 5.46 -3.29 -2.97
CA TRP A 33 5.96 -2.22 -2.09
C TRP A 33 6.25 -2.68 -0.67
N ARG A 34 6.85 -3.86 -0.50
CA ARG A 34 7.55 -4.12 0.76
C ARG A 34 8.73 -3.15 0.81
N GLN A 35 8.53 -2.03 1.51
CA GLN A 35 9.61 -1.22 2.05
C GLN A 35 10.54 -2.21 2.77
N ALA A 36 11.67 -2.52 2.14
CA ALA A 36 12.66 -3.39 2.73
C ALA A 36 13.34 -2.57 3.84
N LYS A 37 12.74 -2.62 5.02
CA LYS A 37 13.37 -2.16 6.24
C LYS A 37 14.32 -3.27 6.67
N ASP A 38 15.60 -3.10 6.40
CA ASP A 38 16.62 -3.97 6.97
C ASP A 38 17.07 -3.40 8.33
N SER A 39 18.02 -4.08 8.98
CA SER A 39 18.56 -3.65 10.28
C SER A 39 19.28 -2.29 10.22
N TYR A 40 19.46 -1.71 9.03
CA TYR A 40 20.30 -0.55 8.78
C TYR A 40 19.52 0.66 8.23
N GLY A 41 18.29 0.49 7.74
CA GLY A 41 17.42 1.62 7.36
C GLY A 41 16.32 1.27 6.37
N TYR A 42 15.61 2.30 5.91
CA TYR A 42 14.66 2.17 4.81
C TYR A 42 15.42 2.16 3.48
N HIS A 43 15.04 1.26 2.59
CA HIS A 43 15.50 1.25 1.20
C HIS A 43 14.33 1.66 0.29
N CYS A 44 14.53 2.71 -0.49
CA CYS A 44 13.53 3.22 -1.43
C CYS A 44 14.15 3.40 -2.81
N PHE A 45 13.31 3.39 -3.84
CA PHE A 45 13.71 3.85 -5.16
C PHE A 45 13.98 5.35 -5.12
N GLU A 46 15.18 5.76 -5.53
CA GLU A 46 15.56 7.17 -5.65
C GLU A 46 15.84 7.51 -7.11
N CYS A 47 14.89 8.17 -7.75
CA CYS A 47 14.97 8.49 -9.16
C CYS A 47 14.07 9.66 -9.54
N ASN A 48 14.50 10.39 -10.56
CA ASN A 48 13.73 11.42 -11.22
C ASN A 48 13.56 11.01 -12.69
N ARG A 49 12.31 10.97 -13.16
CA ARG A 49 11.97 10.58 -14.52
C ARG A 49 12.59 11.50 -15.57
N ASN A 50 12.84 12.76 -15.23
CA ASN A 50 13.50 13.72 -16.12
C ASN A 50 14.94 13.30 -16.44
N ASN A 51 15.61 12.61 -15.52
CA ASN A 51 17.02 12.25 -15.66
C ASN A 51 17.23 10.78 -16.03
N SER A 52 16.30 9.90 -15.65
CA SER A 52 16.36 8.47 -15.98
C SER A 52 14.97 7.85 -16.07
N TRP A 53 14.70 7.19 -17.19
CA TRP A 53 13.48 6.40 -17.41
C TRP A 53 13.47 5.10 -16.61
N HIS A 54 14.66 4.52 -16.39
CA HIS A 54 14.81 3.27 -15.67
C HIS A 54 15.08 3.57 -14.19
N CYS A 55 14.12 3.21 -13.35
CA CYS A 55 14.21 3.32 -11.90
C CYS A 55 14.26 1.92 -11.29
N SER A 56 15.41 1.26 -11.44
CA SER A 56 15.58 -0.16 -11.12
C SER A 56 16.34 -0.41 -9.82
N ASN A 57 17.04 0.59 -9.30
CA ASN A 57 17.88 0.45 -8.11
C ASN A 57 17.25 1.16 -6.91
N THR A 58 17.12 0.45 -5.80
CA THR A 58 16.81 1.04 -4.49
C THR A 58 18.09 1.57 -3.85
N LYS A 59 17.99 2.70 -3.17
CA LYS A 59 19.08 3.26 -2.35
C LYS A 59 18.66 3.24 -0.88
N ARG A 60 19.66 3.19 -0.02
CA ARG A 60 19.47 3.37 1.43
C ARG A 60 19.15 4.83 1.71
N CYS A 61 18.02 5.07 2.36
CA CYS A 61 17.63 6.40 2.83
C CYS A 61 18.62 6.90 3.89
N LYS A 62 18.70 8.22 4.06
CA LYS A 62 19.46 8.82 5.17
C LYS A 62 18.89 8.34 6.51
N THR A 63 19.71 8.31 7.56
CA THR A 63 19.34 7.79 8.91
C THR A 63 18.00 8.30 9.44
N TRP A 64 17.67 9.56 9.16
CA TRP A 64 16.45 10.21 9.62
C TRP A 64 15.26 9.98 8.69
N GLN A 65 15.48 9.62 7.42
CA GLN A 65 14.41 9.42 6.44
C GLN A 65 13.86 8.00 6.55
N ASN A 66 12.62 7.89 7.01
CA ASN A 66 11.97 6.63 7.33
C ASN A 66 10.71 6.37 6.48
N LYS A 67 10.54 7.10 5.38
CA LYS A 67 9.44 6.94 4.44
C LYS A 67 9.95 6.93 3.02
N CYS A 68 9.36 6.08 2.19
CA CYS A 68 9.45 6.20 0.74
C CYS A 68 8.28 7.04 0.25
N TYR A 69 8.51 7.89 -0.73
CA TYR A 69 7.45 8.61 -1.42
C TYR A 69 7.59 8.47 -2.94
N ASN A 70 6.47 8.67 -3.62
CA ASN A 70 6.38 8.78 -5.06
C ASN A 70 5.52 9.99 -5.40
N VAL A 71 6.00 10.82 -6.31
CA VAL A 71 5.24 11.92 -6.90
C VAL A 71 4.76 11.49 -8.27
N TYR A 72 3.50 11.74 -8.58
CA TYR A 72 2.87 11.48 -9.88
C TYR A 72 2.33 12.79 -10.44
N ASN A 73 2.40 12.97 -11.75
CA ASN A 73 1.75 14.09 -12.43
C ASN A 73 0.23 13.84 -12.57
N SER A 74 -0.48 14.82 -13.12
CA SER A 74 -1.89 14.75 -13.46
C SER A 74 -2.26 13.57 -14.38
N ASP A 75 -1.36 13.14 -15.26
CA ASP A 75 -1.55 11.94 -16.10
C ASP A 75 -1.38 10.61 -15.33
N GLY A 76 -1.09 10.65 -14.04
CA GLY A 76 -0.80 9.47 -13.21
C GLY A 76 0.56 8.83 -13.49
N LYS A 77 1.45 9.51 -14.22
CA LYS A 77 2.82 9.11 -14.51
C LYS A 77 3.72 9.52 -13.34
N TRP A 78 4.53 8.60 -12.82
CA TRP A 78 5.50 8.95 -11.77
C TRP A 78 6.53 9.96 -12.30
N ILE A 79 6.89 10.93 -11.47
CA ILE A 79 7.87 11.98 -11.77
C ILE A 79 9.11 11.76 -10.91
N VAL A 80 8.90 11.56 -9.61
CA VAL A 80 9.97 11.39 -8.62
C VAL A 80 9.63 10.22 -7.70
N LYS A 81 10.66 9.46 -7.33
CA LYS A 81 10.62 8.50 -6.23
C LYS A 81 11.78 8.82 -5.29
N GLY A 82 11.57 8.73 -3.99
CA GLY A 82 12.63 9.02 -3.04
C GLY A 82 12.33 8.67 -1.60
N CYS A 83 13.25 9.09 -0.74
CA CYS A 83 13.19 8.97 0.72
C CYS A 83 12.91 10.33 1.36
N ASP A 84 12.07 10.36 2.38
CA ASP A 84 11.87 11.55 3.21
C ASP A 84 11.54 11.20 4.67
N PHE A 85 11.62 12.18 5.56
CA PHE A 85 11.20 12.07 6.96
C PHE A 85 9.68 12.13 7.09
N THR A 86 9.05 13.05 6.37
CA THR A 86 7.59 13.22 6.30
C THR A 86 7.09 12.95 4.90
N CYS A 87 5.82 12.54 4.76
CA CYS A 87 5.25 12.42 3.42
C CYS A 87 5.16 13.81 2.79
N PRO A 88 5.74 14.04 1.60
CA PRO A 88 5.67 15.34 0.95
C PRO A 88 4.23 15.78 0.68
N THR A 89 3.99 17.09 0.70
CA THR A 89 2.72 17.67 0.25
C THR A 89 2.70 17.69 -1.26
N ALA A 90 1.61 17.23 -1.87
CA ALA A 90 1.43 17.29 -3.31
C ALA A 90 1.22 18.74 -3.78
N GLU A 91 1.84 19.12 -4.89
CA GLU A 91 1.53 20.35 -5.61
C GLU A 91 0.15 20.26 -6.33
N PRO A 92 -0.44 21.38 -6.80
CA PRO A 92 -1.81 21.41 -7.34
C PRO A 92 -2.13 20.41 -8.46
N ASP A 93 -1.13 20.03 -9.26
CA ASP A 93 -1.25 19.08 -10.38
C ASP A 93 -0.49 17.77 -10.13
N GLU A 94 -0.13 17.52 -8.87
CA GLU A 94 0.60 16.33 -8.46
C GLU A 94 -0.21 15.47 -7.51
N ARG A 95 0.17 14.20 -7.43
CA ARG A 95 -0.29 13.27 -6.41
C ARG A 95 0.92 12.65 -5.74
N VAL A 96 0.95 12.72 -4.41
CA VAL A 96 1.98 12.06 -3.62
C VAL A 96 1.43 10.76 -3.04
N LYS A 97 2.23 9.68 -3.13
CA LYS A 97 1.98 8.42 -2.44
C LYS A 97 3.19 8.05 -1.58
N CYS A 98 2.95 8.00 -0.28
CA CYS A 98 3.71 7.23 0.69
C CYS A 98 2.86 5.99 1.07
#